data_AF-E1NTD3-F1
#
_entry.id   AF-E1NTD3-F1
#
_cell.length_a   1.000
_cell.length_b   1.000
_cell.length_c   1.000
_cell.angle_alpha   90.00
_cell.angle_beta   90.00
_cell.angle_gamma   90.00
#
_symmetry.space_group_name_H-M   'P 1'
#
loop_
_entity.id
_entity.type
_entity.pdbx_description
1 polymer ?
#
loop_
_entity_poly.entity_id
_entity_poly.type
_entity_poly.pdbx_seq_one_letter_code
_entity_poly.pdbx_strand_id
1 'polypeptide(L)'
;MSILISYMMDTMSHLLDPCIKIEHAGWVVVNYQFDINKLPKFDDQITIKIDLCYYNRFFAYIKFLVKDLQENELVTINSQWILFDLLSRRMIELDSAKVGISDAQKNSKITAF
;
A
#
# COMPACT_ATOMS: atom_id res chain seq x y z
N MET A 1 -14.03 1.60 10.31
CA MET A 1 -13.58 1.34 8.93
C MET A 1 -12.73 2.49 8.38
N SER A 2 -13.16 3.76 8.48
CA SER A 2 -12.37 4.95 8.05
C SER A 2 -10.97 5.08 8.70
N ILE A 3 -10.85 4.70 9.98
CA ILE A 3 -9.60 4.78 10.73
C ILE A 3 -8.51 3.85 10.16
N LEU A 4 -8.88 2.62 9.75
CA LEU A 4 -7.93 1.67 9.16
C LEU A 4 -7.38 2.18 7.82
N ILE A 5 -8.22 2.82 7.01
CA ILE A 5 -7.78 3.48 5.78
C ILE A 5 -6.82 4.63 6.13
N SER A 6 -7.14 5.41 7.15
CA SER A 6 -6.28 6.55 7.56
C SER A 6 -4.88 6.06 7.98
N TYR A 7 -4.80 5.01 8.79
CA TYR A 7 -3.51 4.43 9.18
C TYR A 7 -2.78 3.75 8.02
N MET A 8 -3.50 3.11 7.09
CA MET A 8 -2.89 2.58 5.86
C MET A 8 -2.25 3.70 5.04
N MET A 9 -2.94 4.83 4.86
CA MET A 9 -2.41 6.00 4.13
C MET A 9 -1.20 6.60 4.83
N ASP A 10 -1.25 6.73 6.15
CA ASP A 10 -0.16 7.25 6.99
C ASP A 10 1.10 6.36 6.90
N THR A 11 0.92 5.04 7.03
CA THR A 11 1.99 4.04 6.84
C THR A 11 2.64 4.21 5.47
N MET A 12 1.84 4.49 4.44
CA MET A 12 2.33 4.65 3.07
C MET A 12 3.05 5.95 2.83
N SER A 13 2.60 7.06 3.42
CA SER A 13 3.33 8.33 3.36
C SER A 13 4.74 8.15 3.91
N HIS A 14 4.87 7.55 5.09
CA HIS A 14 6.17 7.34 5.74
C HIS A 14 7.13 6.45 4.94
N LEU A 15 6.60 5.44 4.23
CA LEU A 15 7.42 4.53 3.44
C LEU A 15 7.83 5.09 2.08
N LEU A 16 6.99 5.93 1.47
CA LEU A 16 7.16 6.34 0.08
C LEU A 16 7.77 7.73 -0.07
N ASP A 17 7.65 8.61 0.94
CA ASP A 17 8.24 9.96 0.92
C ASP A 17 9.74 9.98 0.60
N PRO A 18 10.59 9.06 1.12
CA PRO A 18 12.01 9.04 0.77
C PRO A 18 12.29 8.61 -0.68
N CYS A 19 11.32 7.96 -1.34
CA CYS A 19 11.52 7.26 -2.61
C CYS A 19 11.04 8.06 -3.82
N ILE A 20 10.18 9.06 -3.63
CA ILE A 20 9.69 9.91 -4.71
C ILE A 20 10.79 10.91 -5.10
N LYS A 21 11.57 10.56 -6.13
CA LYS A 21 12.56 11.45 -6.75
C LYS A 21 11.97 12.43 -7.77
N ILE A 22 10.68 12.30 -8.07
CA ILE A 22 9.98 13.13 -9.06
C ILE A 22 9.19 14.18 -8.29
N GLU A 23 9.63 15.44 -8.35
CA GLU A 23 9.05 16.56 -7.58
C GLU A 23 7.54 16.77 -7.76
N HIS A 24 6.92 16.16 -8.77
CA HIS A 24 5.50 16.35 -9.10
C HIS A 24 4.72 15.02 -9.15
N ALA A 25 5.32 13.92 -8.68
CA ALA A 25 4.64 12.63 -8.64
C ALA A 25 3.96 12.42 -7.28
N GLY A 26 2.77 11.82 -7.32
CA GLY A 26 2.05 11.38 -6.14
C GLY A 26 1.54 9.95 -6.29
N TRP A 27 1.52 9.21 -5.19
CA TRP A 27 0.86 7.91 -5.14
C TRP A 27 -0.64 8.09 -5.01
N VAL A 28 -1.39 7.33 -5.80
CA VAL A 28 -2.85 7.34 -5.80
C VAL A 28 -3.34 5.92 -5.58
N VAL A 29 -4.18 5.73 -4.55
CA VAL A 29 -4.91 4.47 -4.37
C VAL A 29 -6.03 4.38 -5.40
N VAL A 30 -6.10 3.27 -6.11
CA VAL A 30 -7.13 3.00 -7.13
C VAL A 30 -8.23 2.12 -6.57
N ASN A 31 -7.85 1.08 -5.83
CA ASN A 31 -8.79 0.14 -5.25
C ASN A 31 -8.23 -0.44 -3.94
N TYR A 32 -9.11 -0.86 -3.05
CA TYR A 32 -8.77 -1.61 -1.86
C TYR A 32 -9.87 -2.62 -1.53
N GLN A 33 -9.47 -3.78 -1.02
CA GLN A 33 -10.33 -4.82 -0.50
C GLN A 33 -9.90 -5.15 0.92
N PHE A 34 -10.87 -5.18 1.83
CA PHE A 34 -10.66 -5.50 3.24
C PHE A 34 -11.20 -6.90 3.53
N ASP A 35 -10.35 -7.76 4.04
CA ASP A 35 -10.74 -9.05 4.61
C ASP A 35 -10.65 -8.92 6.13
N ILE A 36 -11.81 -8.90 6.81
CA ILE A 36 -11.92 -8.56 8.23
C ILE A 36 -12.29 -9.81 9.03
N ASN A 37 -11.34 -10.31 9.82
CA ASN A 37 -11.60 -11.39 10.78
C ASN A 37 -12.18 -10.82 12.07
N LYS A 38 -11.60 -9.72 12.55
CA LYS A 38 -12.03 -9.02 13.76
C LYS A 38 -11.59 -7.56 13.69
N LEU A 39 -12.47 -6.64 14.05
CA LEU A 39 -12.10 -5.23 14.19
C LEU A 39 -11.42 -5.00 15.54
N PRO A 40 -10.33 -4.19 15.57
CA PRO A 40 -9.73 -3.76 16.83
C PRO A 40 -10.70 -2.89 17.63
N LYS A 41 -10.64 -3.00 18.95
CA LYS A 41 -11.45 -2.21 19.88
C LYS A 41 -10.67 -0.99 20.36
N PHE A 42 -11.39 -0.09 21.02
CA PHE A 42 -10.76 1.02 21.73
C PHE A 42 -9.74 0.47 22.74
N ASP A 43 -8.58 1.11 22.80
CA ASP A 43 -7.43 0.75 23.65
C ASP A 43 -6.67 -0.54 23.25
N ASP A 44 -7.07 -1.20 22.15
CA ASP A 44 -6.26 -2.29 21.57
C ASP A 44 -5.01 -1.71 20.88
N GLN A 45 -3.84 -2.26 21.22
CA GLN A 45 -2.63 -2.00 20.45
C GLN A 45 -2.61 -2.90 19.23
N ILE A 46 -2.42 -2.29 18.07
CA ILE A 46 -2.32 -2.97 16.79
C ILE A 46 -1.01 -2.63 16.10
N THR A 47 -0.53 -3.58 15.29
CA THR A 47 0.59 -3.38 14.37
C THR A 47 0.06 -3.45 12.95
N ILE A 48 0.39 -2.44 12.14
CA ILE A 48 0.13 -2.45 10.70
C ILE A 48 1.47 -2.58 9.99
N LYS A 49 1.59 -3.58 9.11
CA LYS A 49 2.80 -3.80 8.32
C LYS A 49 2.46 -4.16 6.88
N ILE A 50 3.40 -3.87 5.99
CA ILE A 50 3.37 -4.43 4.63
C ILE A 50 3.80 -5.89 4.74
N ASP A 51 2.95 -6.77 4.26
CA ASP A 51 3.26 -8.20 4.13
C ASP A 51 3.92 -8.49 2.79
N LEU A 52 3.41 -7.84 1.74
CA LEU A 52 3.79 -8.16 0.38
C LEU A 52 3.55 -6.97 -0.55
N CYS A 53 4.51 -6.73 -1.44
CA CYS A 53 4.38 -5.74 -2.49
C CYS A 53 4.76 -6.36 -3.83
N TYR A 54 3.83 -6.35 -4.77
CA TYR A 54 4.09 -6.68 -6.17
C TYR A 54 3.87 -5.47 -7.04
N TYR A 55 4.60 -5.36 -8.15
CA TYR A 55 4.30 -4.31 -9.12
C TYR A 55 4.46 -4.79 -10.56
N ASN A 56 3.65 -4.20 -11.44
CA ASN A 56 3.80 -4.30 -12.88
C ASN A 56 4.17 -2.92 -13.46
N ARG A 57 4.11 -2.75 -14.78
CA ARG A 57 4.50 -1.50 -15.44
C ARG A 57 3.77 -0.26 -14.90
N PHE A 58 2.53 -0.37 -14.42
CA PHE A 58 1.73 0.79 -14.00
C PHE A 58 1.15 0.68 -12.58
N PHE A 59 1.03 -0.53 -12.05
CA PHE A 59 0.35 -0.77 -10.77
C PHE A 59 1.27 -1.39 -9.74
N ALA A 60 1.16 -0.92 -8.51
CA ALA A 60 1.68 -1.59 -7.33
C ALA A 60 0.49 -2.21 -6.56
N TYR A 61 0.63 -3.49 -6.21
CA TYR A 61 -0.31 -4.27 -5.41
C TYR A 61 0.33 -4.49 -4.05
N ILE A 62 -0.31 -3.99 -3.00
CA ILE A 62 0.28 -3.91 -1.67
C ILE A 62 -0.69 -4.54 -0.70
N LYS A 63 -0.20 -5.56 0.00
CA LYS A 63 -0.94 -6.26 1.03
C LYS A 63 -0.47 -5.77 2.39
N PHE A 64 -1.40 -5.22 3.16
CA PHE A 64 -1.18 -4.86 4.56
C PHE A 64 -1.78 -5.92 5.47
N LEU A 65 -1.06 -6.22 6.54
CA LEU A 65 -1.55 -7.02 7.65
C LEU A 65 -1.72 -6.13 8.88
N VAL A 66 -2.89 -6.23 9.49
CA VAL A 66 -3.20 -5.63 10.79
C VAL A 66 -3.26 -6.76 11.80
N LYS A 67 -2.41 -6.66 12.83
CA LYS A 67 -2.29 -7.68 13.87
C LYS A 67 -2.47 -7.09 15.26
N ASP A 68 -2.91 -7.93 16.20
CA ASP A 68 -2.87 -7.60 17.63
C ASP A 68 -1.48 -7.86 18.25
N LEU A 69 -1.34 -7.58 19.55
CA LEU A 69 -0.12 -7.84 20.32
C LEU A 69 0.28 -9.32 20.37
N GLN A 70 -0.67 -10.23 20.14
CA GLN A 70 -0.46 -11.67 20.13
C GLN A 70 -0.16 -12.20 18.71
N GLU A 71 0.11 -11.31 17.75
CA GLU A 71 0.37 -11.63 16.34
C GLU A 71 -0.81 -12.27 15.59
N ASN A 72 -2.02 -12.22 16.14
CA ASN A 72 -3.22 -12.70 15.45
C ASN A 72 -3.61 -11.70 14.36
N GLU A 73 -3.92 -12.22 13.17
CA GLU A 73 -4.38 -11.42 12.05
C GLU A 73 -5.83 -10.96 12.26
N LEU A 74 -5.98 -9.65 12.44
CA LEU A 74 -7.27 -8.99 12.63
C LEU A 74 -7.90 -8.64 11.28
N VAL A 75 -7.12 -8.00 10.41
CA VAL A 75 -7.56 -7.49 9.11
C VAL A 75 -6.43 -7.63 8.09
N THR A 76 -6.77 -8.09 6.89
CA THR A 76 -5.91 -8.00 5.71
C THR A 76 -6.45 -6.93 4.78
N ILE A 77 -5.57 -6.07 4.26
CA ILE A 77 -5.93 -5.01 3.31
C ILE A 77 -5.15 -5.22 2.03
N ASN A 78 -5.87 -5.59 0.99
CA ASN A 78 -5.38 -5.80 -0.36
C ASN A 78 -5.61 -4.52 -1.15
N SER A 79 -4.55 -3.87 -1.64
CA SER A 79 -4.66 -2.53 -2.24
C SER A 79 -3.91 -2.40 -3.56
N GLN A 80 -4.42 -1.54 -4.43
CA GLN A 80 -3.85 -1.25 -5.74
C GLN A 80 -3.55 0.24 -5.86
N TRP A 81 -2.34 0.56 -6.31
CA TRP A 81 -1.79 1.90 -6.37
C TRP A 81 -1.20 2.20 -7.73
N ILE A 82 -1.22 3.48 -8.10
CA ILE A 82 -0.52 4.03 -9.26
C ILE A 82 0.36 5.20 -8.81
N LEU A 83 1.43 5.43 -9.55
CA LEU A 83 2.18 6.67 -9.45
C LEU A 83 1.69 7.63 -10.54
N PHE A 84 1.33 8.85 -10.15
CA PHE A 84 0.68 9.82 -11.01
C PHE A 84 1.46 11.14 -11.06
N ASP A 85 1.73 11.64 -12.26
CA ASP A 85 2.31 12.97 -12.46
C ASP A 85 1.21 14.03 -12.37
N LEU A 86 1.31 14.91 -11.39
CA LEU A 86 0.33 15.96 -11.12
C LEU A 86 0.34 17.07 -12.19
N LEU A 87 1.45 17.29 -12.89
CA LEU A 87 1.53 18.29 -13.96
C LEU A 87 0.95 17.77 -15.27
N SER A 88 1.49 16.65 -15.77
CA SER A 88 1.02 16.10 -17.04
C SER A 88 -0.29 15.32 -16.94
N ARG A 89 -0.75 15.04 -15.72
CA ARG A 89 -1.95 14.23 -15.41
C ARG A 89 -1.91 12.85 -16.05
N ARG A 90 -0.73 12.23 -16.04
CA ARG A 90 -0.50 10.90 -16.63
C ARG A 90 0.06 9.95 -15.60
N MET A 91 -0.28 8.67 -15.77
CA MET A 91 0.35 7.60 -15.00
C MET A 91 1.83 7.51 -15.35
N ILE A 92 2.65 7.35 -14.33
CA ILE A 92 4.09 7.14 -14.44
C ILE A 92 4.34 5.64 -14.40
N GLU A 93 5.23 5.16 -15.27
CA GLU A 93 5.66 3.78 -15.26
C GLU A 93 6.50 3.46 -14.03
N LEU A 94 6.20 2.32 -13.41
CA LEU A 94 6.90 1.84 -12.23
C LEU A 94 8.13 1.02 -12.61
N ASP A 95 9.22 1.29 -11.89
CA ASP A 95 10.40 0.46 -11.81
C ASP A 95 10.79 0.25 -10.33
N SER A 96 11.78 -0.60 -10.08
CA SER A 96 12.22 -0.90 -8.71
C SER A 96 12.66 0.34 -7.93
N ALA A 97 13.24 1.34 -8.60
CA ALA A 97 13.69 2.56 -7.94
C ALA A 97 12.52 3.47 -7.54
N LYS A 98 11.47 3.56 -8.36
CA LYS A 98 10.27 4.38 -8.09
C LYS A 98 9.33 3.75 -7.06
N VAL A 99 9.23 2.42 -7.03
CA VAL A 99 8.40 1.71 -6.05
C VAL A 99 8.94 1.92 -4.63
N GLY A 100 10.26 1.96 -4.47
CA GLY A 100 10.88 2.37 -3.20
C GLY A 100 10.80 1.37 -2.05
N ILE A 101 10.00 0.31 -2.18
CA ILE A 101 9.87 -0.77 -1.22
C ILE A 101 10.92 -1.83 -1.52
N SER A 102 11.81 -2.12 -0.55
CA SER A 102 12.95 -3.02 -0.72
C SER A 102 12.57 -4.42 -1.18
N ASP A 103 11.48 -4.96 -0.62
CA ASP A 103 11.03 -6.33 -0.88
C ASP A 103 9.99 -6.41 -2.02
N ALA A 104 9.83 -5.34 -2.81
CA ALA A 104 8.87 -5.31 -3.90
C ALA A 104 9.29 -6.20 -5.07
N GLN A 105 8.40 -7.12 -5.46
CA GLN A 105 8.65 -8.09 -6.52
C GLN A 105 7.97 -7.65 -7.82
N LYS A 106 8.72 -7.65 -8.92
CA LYS A 106 8.17 -7.36 -10.25
C LYS A 106 7.37 -8.57 -10.74
N ASN A 107 6.10 -8.37 -11.07
CA ASN A 107 5.26 -9.38 -11.69
C ASN A 107 4.65 -8.83 -12.98
N SER A 108 4.85 -9.54 -14.10
CA SER A 108 4.31 -9.14 -15.40
C SER A 108 2.83 -9.50 -15.58
N LYS A 109 2.28 -10.39 -14.74
CA LYS A 109 0.88 -10.77 -14.77
C LYS A 109 0.03 -9.83 -13.91
N ILE A 110 -1.17 -9.52 -14.41
CA ILE A 110 -2.20 -8.83 -13.63
C ILE A 110 -2.82 -9.87 -12.71
N THR A 111 -2.48 -9.82 -11.43
CA THR A 111 -3.27 -10.51 -10.41
C THR A 111 -4.31 -9.49 -9.94
N ALA A 112 -5.49 -9.50 -10.55
CA ALA A 112 -6.64 -8.86 -9.93
C ALA A 112 -6.99 -9.66 -8.67
N PHE A 113 -7.35 -8.96 -7.59
CA PHE A 113 -7.97 -9.57 -6.43
C PHE A 113 -9.28 -10.27 -6.84
#